data_AF-A0A7W7R7I7-F1
#
_entry.id   AF-A0A7W7R7I7-F1
#
_cell.length_a   1.000
_cell.length_b   1.000
_cell.length_c   1.000
_cell.angle_alpha   90.00
_cell.angle_beta   90.00
_cell.angle_gamma   90.00
#
_symmetry.space_group_name_H-M   'P 1'
#
loop_
_entity.id
_entity.type
_entity.pdbx_description
1 polymer ?
#
loop_
_entity_poly.entity_id
_entity_poly.type
_entity_poly.pdbx_seq_one_letter_code
_entity_poly.pdbx_strand_id
1 'polypeptide(L)'
;MTKHPSPTPSRPADDSEHLAALGYRQELRRSLGILGNIAMGFAVVSPVVGLYAVAQVGMSIDGGAWVWALPICLLGQALVVCVYAELASQWPLAGGAYQWSRRLANPSFAWLSGWLWQFAVMFANTTVAYLASPWVFALFGATPTAGQLVLVSAAFTLGCALVNAYGINILRWFVSLGIAAEAVASVLVGVSLLLFFRKHGFSLLTDTLGAPAANGTGGALAFLAVIAVGGWAFIGFDACVSTAEETKDAGRQVPRAMWYALLSVGAAVILNAVGVALAHPDPAAVVAGKDLDPVTTAVTSSFGDWSAKPFVVVVLVSFTACLMASQGGAARGLYSLARDGVFPFSARVRKVNKHQAPIGGLVAATLVSCAALPLGLKSAAMGSLITFGSAATFLPFFLLTLAALIARVRGSWQPAGQVRYGRFGTVLNALAVLWTGFEVLNVCWPRAILSPPGAPWYQVWAALIGVGTVSLVGVGYLLVRRPQERMAAADRAAEVTMAGTAGTVAASGTAATSGTAATSQQSGQEVQSARHDGHTA
;
A
#
# COMPACT_ATOMS: atom_id res chain seq x y z
N MET A 1 -4.99 55.28 -6.56
CA MET A 1 -4.79 53.88 -6.97
C MET A 1 -3.80 53.21 -6.03
N THR A 2 -4.28 52.69 -4.92
CA THR A 2 -3.46 51.93 -3.95
C THR A 2 -3.63 50.45 -4.25
N LYS A 3 -2.59 49.82 -4.83
CA LYS A 3 -2.55 48.38 -5.08
C LYS A 3 -2.55 47.65 -3.74
N HIS A 4 -3.63 46.92 -3.45
CA HIS A 4 -3.60 45.85 -2.46
C HIS A 4 -2.53 44.82 -2.86
N PRO A 5 -1.60 44.44 -1.97
CA PRO A 5 -0.76 43.29 -2.22
C PRO A 5 -1.64 42.04 -2.18
N SER A 6 -1.67 41.30 -3.29
CA SER A 6 -2.28 39.98 -3.38
C SER A 6 -1.70 39.04 -2.32
N PRO A 7 -2.54 38.26 -1.60
CA PRO A 7 -2.05 37.41 -0.52
C PRO A 7 -1.17 36.29 -1.08
N THR A 8 0.07 36.24 -0.60
CA THR A 8 1.00 35.10 -0.72
C THR A 8 0.34 33.84 -0.13
N PRO A 9 0.48 32.63 -0.74
CA PRO A 9 -0.27 31.46 -0.30
C PRO A 9 0.19 30.97 1.08
N SER A 10 -0.63 31.19 2.11
CA SER A 10 -0.49 30.63 3.45
C SER A 10 -0.87 29.13 3.47
N ARG A 11 -0.06 28.28 2.85
CA ARG A 11 -0.38 26.85 2.62
C ARG A 11 -0.09 25.87 3.78
N PRO A 12 0.82 26.12 4.74
CA PRO A 12 1.02 25.21 5.88
C PRO A 12 -0.10 25.24 6.93
N ALA A 13 -0.78 26.39 7.09
CA ALA A 13 -1.82 26.58 8.09
C ALA A 13 -3.09 25.76 7.76
N ASP A 14 -3.56 25.87 6.51
CA ASP A 14 -4.75 25.17 5.97
C ASP A 14 -4.67 23.64 6.12
N ASP A 15 -3.49 23.07 5.88
CA ASP A 15 -3.22 21.64 5.99
C ASP A 15 -3.27 21.14 7.46
N SER A 16 -2.73 21.94 8.40
CA SER A 16 -2.77 21.62 9.84
C SER A 16 -4.17 21.83 10.44
N GLU A 17 -4.90 22.84 9.95
CA GLU A 17 -6.29 23.11 10.29
C GLU A 17 -7.21 21.99 9.80
N HIS A 18 -6.97 21.45 8.60
CA HIS A 18 -7.70 20.29 8.09
C HIS A 18 -7.45 19.04 8.95
N LEU A 19 -6.21 18.77 9.39
CA LEU A 19 -5.96 17.65 10.32
C LEU A 19 -6.67 17.84 11.66
N ALA A 20 -6.64 19.08 12.19
CA ALA A 20 -7.34 19.41 13.43
C ALA A 20 -8.86 19.22 13.28
N ALA A 21 -9.43 19.59 12.15
CA ALA A 21 -10.84 19.35 11.83
C ALA A 21 -11.19 17.85 11.75
N LEU A 22 -10.22 16.98 11.46
CA LEU A 22 -10.37 15.53 11.48
C LEU A 22 -10.16 14.91 12.87
N GLY A 23 -9.95 15.72 13.91
CA GLY A 23 -9.73 15.28 15.29
C GLY A 23 -8.30 14.85 15.59
N TYR A 24 -7.33 15.17 14.71
CA TYR A 24 -5.94 14.77 14.87
C TYR A 24 -5.01 15.98 15.02
N ARG A 25 -4.12 15.92 16.02
CA ARG A 25 -3.02 16.89 16.16
C ARG A 25 -1.88 16.49 15.23
N GLN A 26 -1.31 17.46 14.52
CA GLN A 26 -0.13 17.20 13.69
C GLN A 26 1.10 16.91 14.57
N GLU A 27 1.49 15.64 14.64
CA GLU A 27 2.67 15.16 15.38
C GLU A 27 3.89 14.96 14.45
N LEU A 28 3.65 14.65 13.17
CA LEU A 28 4.68 14.39 12.17
C LEU A 28 5.05 15.66 11.38
N ARG A 29 6.33 15.81 11.05
CA ARG A 29 6.82 16.94 10.24
C ARG A 29 6.49 16.73 8.76
N ARG A 30 5.71 17.64 8.17
CA ARG A 30 5.41 17.69 6.72
C ARG A 30 6.63 18.07 5.88
N SER A 31 7.57 17.14 5.75
CA SER A 31 8.84 17.32 5.04
C SER A 31 8.84 16.71 3.64
N LEU A 32 7.89 15.81 3.35
CA LEU A 32 7.83 15.05 2.11
C LEU A 32 7.11 15.84 1.00
N GLY A 33 7.80 16.07 -0.12
CA GLY A 33 7.18 16.57 -1.35
C GLY A 33 6.55 15.44 -2.18
N ILE A 34 5.90 15.79 -3.30
CA ILE A 34 5.26 14.82 -4.21
C ILE A 34 6.22 13.72 -4.68
N LEU A 35 7.46 14.08 -5.05
CA LEU A 35 8.46 13.11 -5.52
C LEU A 35 8.87 12.14 -4.43
N GLY A 36 8.96 12.60 -3.17
CA GLY A 36 9.23 11.72 -2.04
C GLY A 36 8.08 10.73 -1.81
N ASN A 37 6.84 11.15 -2.00
CA ASN A 37 5.67 10.27 -1.86
C ASN A 37 5.56 9.27 -3.02
N ILE A 38 5.81 9.72 -4.27
CA ILE A 38 5.88 8.84 -5.44
C ILE A 38 7.00 7.81 -5.24
N ALA A 39 8.18 8.22 -4.78
CA ALA A 39 9.28 7.31 -4.53
C ALA A 39 8.93 6.25 -3.47
N MET A 40 8.16 6.61 -2.43
CA MET A 40 7.68 5.64 -1.45
C MET A 40 6.73 4.61 -2.07
N GLY A 41 5.76 5.04 -2.89
CA GLY A 41 4.88 4.13 -3.63
C GLY A 41 5.67 3.25 -4.61
N PHE A 42 6.55 3.85 -5.41
CA PHE A 42 7.38 3.14 -6.38
C PHE A 42 8.27 2.09 -5.69
N ALA A 43 8.86 2.42 -4.54
CA ALA A 43 9.71 1.50 -3.79
C ALA A 43 8.98 0.25 -3.32
N VAL A 44 7.71 0.39 -2.89
CA VAL A 44 6.92 -0.74 -2.38
C VAL A 44 6.33 -1.57 -3.52
N VAL A 45 5.87 -0.95 -4.61
CA VAL A 45 5.35 -1.70 -5.76
C VAL A 45 6.49 -2.38 -6.54
N SER A 46 7.64 -1.70 -6.69
CA SER A 46 8.90 -2.13 -7.32
C SER A 46 8.75 -2.94 -8.62
N PRO A 47 9.10 -2.40 -9.81
CA PRO A 47 9.01 -3.14 -11.05
C PRO A 47 9.81 -4.45 -11.06
N VAL A 48 10.98 -4.44 -10.42
CA VAL A 48 11.84 -5.61 -10.33
C VAL A 48 11.16 -6.68 -9.48
N VAL A 49 10.78 -6.35 -8.25
CA VAL A 49 10.13 -7.31 -7.34
C VAL A 49 8.82 -7.83 -7.92
N GLY A 50 8.02 -6.96 -8.51
CA GLY A 50 6.75 -7.31 -9.15
C GLY A 50 6.93 -8.30 -10.29
N LEU A 51 7.83 -8.02 -11.24
CA LEU A 51 8.12 -8.93 -12.36
C LEU A 51 8.65 -10.28 -11.86
N TYR A 52 9.62 -10.28 -10.96
CA TYR A 52 10.24 -11.51 -10.47
C TYR A 52 9.30 -12.41 -9.72
N ALA A 53 8.37 -11.83 -8.96
CA ALA A 53 7.37 -12.60 -8.25
C ALA A 53 6.49 -13.40 -9.22
N VAL A 54 6.17 -12.84 -10.39
CA VAL A 54 5.10 -13.39 -11.25
C VAL A 54 5.61 -14.03 -12.54
N ALA A 55 6.81 -13.71 -13.02
CA ALA A 55 7.29 -14.15 -14.34
C ALA A 55 7.48 -15.68 -14.43
N GLN A 56 8.16 -16.28 -13.44
CA GLN A 56 8.40 -17.74 -13.42
C GLN A 56 7.08 -18.51 -13.35
N VAL A 57 6.18 -18.11 -12.45
CA VAL A 57 4.89 -18.77 -12.26
C VAL A 57 3.98 -18.54 -13.48
N GLY A 58 3.95 -17.33 -14.03
CA GLY A 58 3.17 -17.00 -15.21
C GLY A 58 3.60 -17.80 -16.44
N MET A 59 4.89 -17.80 -16.74
CA MET A 59 5.42 -18.54 -17.90
C MET A 59 5.26 -20.05 -17.77
N SER A 60 5.44 -20.62 -16.58
CA SER A 60 5.30 -22.06 -16.36
C SER A 60 3.85 -22.57 -16.47
N ILE A 61 2.88 -21.71 -16.17
CA ILE A 61 1.45 -22.08 -16.17
C ILE A 61 0.77 -21.82 -17.51
N ASP A 62 1.08 -20.68 -18.15
CA ASP A 62 0.35 -20.20 -19.33
C ASP A 62 1.27 -19.84 -20.52
N GLY A 63 2.53 -20.29 -20.50
CA GLY A 63 3.45 -20.12 -21.62
C GLY A 63 3.78 -18.65 -21.87
N GLY A 64 3.73 -18.20 -23.12
CA GLY A 64 3.93 -16.79 -23.48
C GLY A 64 2.69 -15.91 -23.28
N ALA A 65 1.49 -16.51 -23.18
CA ALA A 65 0.22 -15.80 -23.04
C ALA A 65 0.03 -15.11 -21.67
N TRP A 66 0.79 -15.53 -20.66
CA TRP A 66 0.74 -15.00 -19.30
C TRP A 66 0.86 -13.47 -19.20
N VAL A 67 1.57 -12.84 -20.15
CA VAL A 67 1.79 -11.38 -20.16
C VAL A 67 0.48 -10.59 -20.17
N TRP A 68 -0.60 -11.17 -20.71
CA TRP A 68 -1.91 -10.52 -20.78
C TRP A 68 -2.66 -10.49 -19.46
N ALA A 69 -2.27 -11.30 -18.47
CA ALA A 69 -2.78 -11.15 -17.12
C ALA A 69 -2.37 -9.82 -16.50
N LEU A 70 -1.17 -9.31 -16.82
CA LEU A 70 -0.63 -8.07 -16.25
C LEU A 70 -1.48 -6.82 -16.56
N PRO A 71 -1.83 -6.48 -17.82
CA PRO A 71 -2.69 -5.34 -18.09
C PRO A 71 -4.09 -5.50 -17.48
N ILE A 72 -4.64 -6.72 -17.38
CA ILE A 72 -5.92 -6.96 -16.71
C ILE A 72 -5.82 -6.62 -15.23
N CYS A 73 -4.80 -7.14 -14.54
CA CYS A 73 -4.56 -6.86 -13.12
C CYS A 73 -4.27 -5.37 -12.88
N LEU A 74 -3.52 -4.71 -13.77
CA LEU A 74 -3.23 -3.27 -13.69
C LEU A 74 -4.51 -2.43 -13.83
N LEU A 75 -5.38 -2.76 -14.78
CA LEU A 75 -6.67 -2.10 -14.95
C LEU A 75 -7.56 -2.30 -13.72
N GLY A 76 -7.57 -3.52 -13.17
CA GLY A 76 -8.27 -3.83 -11.93
C GLY A 76 -7.77 -2.98 -10.74
N GLN A 77 -6.45 -2.89 -10.55
CA GLN A 77 -5.89 -2.04 -9.49
C GLN A 77 -6.11 -0.55 -9.73
N ALA A 78 -6.15 -0.10 -10.99
CA ALA A 78 -6.49 1.28 -11.31
C ALA A 78 -7.90 1.66 -10.82
N LEU A 79 -8.86 0.72 -10.88
CA LEU A 79 -10.20 0.92 -10.28
C LEU A 79 -10.11 1.10 -8.75
N VAL A 80 -9.27 0.32 -8.08
CA VAL A 80 -9.04 0.47 -6.63
C VAL A 80 -8.40 1.82 -6.31
N VAL A 81 -7.43 2.26 -7.12
CA VAL A 81 -6.80 3.59 -6.98
C VAL A 81 -7.82 4.72 -7.14
N CYS A 82 -8.82 4.61 -8.02
CA CYS A 82 -9.90 5.60 -8.09
C CYS A 82 -10.59 5.78 -6.72
N VAL A 83 -10.96 4.69 -6.07
CA VAL A 83 -11.64 4.74 -4.76
C VAL A 83 -10.71 5.31 -3.68
N TYR A 84 -9.47 4.81 -3.64
CA TYR A 84 -8.44 5.27 -2.71
C TYR A 84 -8.10 6.75 -2.92
N ALA A 85 -8.08 7.24 -4.15
CA ALA A 85 -7.80 8.63 -4.48
C ALA A 85 -8.86 9.58 -3.90
N GLU A 86 -10.14 9.24 -3.98
CA GLU A 86 -11.20 10.06 -3.37
C GLU A 86 -11.12 10.02 -1.84
N LEU A 87 -10.86 8.84 -1.25
CA LEU A 87 -10.71 8.68 0.21
C LEU A 87 -9.49 9.42 0.75
N ALA A 88 -8.32 9.26 0.13
CA ALA A 88 -7.08 9.92 0.52
C ALA A 88 -7.17 11.44 0.30
N SER A 89 -7.91 11.89 -0.70
CA SER A 89 -8.09 13.31 -0.96
C SER A 89 -8.95 14.00 0.11
N GLN A 90 -9.98 13.30 0.59
CA GLN A 90 -10.85 13.82 1.64
C GLN A 90 -10.27 13.63 3.04
N TRP A 91 -9.60 12.49 3.29
CA TRP A 91 -9.05 12.12 4.59
C TRP A 91 -7.59 11.70 4.46
N PRO A 92 -6.65 12.66 4.32
CA PRO A 92 -5.22 12.40 4.17
C PRO A 92 -4.56 12.03 5.51
N LEU A 93 -5.02 10.94 6.13
CA LEU A 93 -4.59 10.49 7.46
C LEU A 93 -3.66 9.28 7.37
N ALA A 94 -2.66 9.23 8.26
CA ALA A 94 -1.84 8.05 8.43
C ALA A 94 -2.70 6.93 9.06
N GLY A 95 -2.70 5.74 8.44
CA GLY A 95 -3.54 4.61 8.84
C GLY A 95 -4.62 4.21 7.83
N GLY A 96 -4.79 4.99 6.75
CA GLY A 96 -5.51 4.60 5.52
C GLY A 96 -6.80 3.82 5.77
N ALA A 97 -6.81 2.53 5.43
CA ALA A 97 -7.97 1.65 5.54
C ALA A 97 -8.66 1.67 6.91
N TYR A 98 -7.92 1.75 8.02
CA TYR A 98 -8.48 1.86 9.37
C TYR A 98 -9.24 3.19 9.55
N GLN A 99 -8.61 4.29 9.18
CA GLN A 99 -9.14 5.65 9.36
C GLN A 99 -10.34 5.93 8.45
N TRP A 100 -10.29 5.44 7.21
CA TRP A 100 -11.39 5.59 6.26
C TRP A 100 -12.58 4.72 6.64
N SER A 101 -12.34 3.47 7.02
CA SER A 101 -13.41 2.55 7.45
C SER A 101 -14.14 3.07 8.69
N ARG A 102 -13.46 3.77 9.62
CA ARG A 102 -14.08 4.40 10.79
C ARG A 102 -15.08 5.49 10.41
N ARG A 103 -14.87 6.18 9.29
CA ARG A 103 -15.72 7.26 8.80
C ARG A 103 -16.81 6.79 7.84
N LEU A 104 -16.56 5.70 7.11
CA LEU A 104 -17.51 5.14 6.14
C LEU A 104 -18.51 4.17 6.76
N ALA A 105 -18.12 3.45 7.81
CA ALA A 105 -18.87 2.36 8.38
C ALA A 105 -19.00 2.51 9.91
N ASN A 106 -18.73 1.44 10.67
CA ASN A 106 -18.82 1.42 12.12
C ASN A 106 -17.46 1.08 12.76
N PRO A 107 -17.28 1.33 14.07
CA PRO A 107 -16.01 1.08 14.75
C PRO A 107 -15.51 -0.38 14.68
N SER A 108 -16.42 -1.37 14.74
CA SER A 108 -16.06 -2.79 14.63
C SER A 108 -15.47 -3.12 13.26
N PHE A 109 -16.11 -2.62 12.20
CA PHE A 109 -15.66 -2.78 10.83
C PHE A 109 -14.32 -2.08 10.61
N ALA A 110 -14.18 -0.86 11.14
CA ALA A 110 -12.95 -0.10 11.05
C ALA A 110 -11.75 -0.81 11.68
N TRP A 111 -11.94 -1.34 12.88
CA TRP A 111 -10.92 -2.13 13.55
C TRP A 111 -10.56 -3.39 12.77
N LEU A 112 -11.55 -4.14 12.27
CA LEU A 112 -11.30 -5.36 11.49
C LEU A 112 -10.54 -5.05 10.19
N SER A 113 -10.93 -4.00 9.47
CA SER A 113 -10.22 -3.54 8.26
C SER A 113 -8.77 -3.17 8.57
N GLY A 114 -8.52 -2.42 9.65
CA GLY A 114 -7.17 -2.07 10.08
C GLY A 114 -6.34 -3.29 10.51
N TRP A 115 -6.95 -4.23 11.22
CA TRP A 115 -6.34 -5.50 11.64
C TRP A 115 -5.92 -6.32 10.41
N LEU A 116 -6.85 -6.59 9.51
CA LEU A 116 -6.59 -7.37 8.30
C LEU A 116 -5.54 -6.70 7.43
N TRP A 117 -5.64 -5.38 7.24
CA TRP A 117 -4.64 -4.61 6.49
C TRP A 117 -3.23 -4.78 7.07
N GLN A 118 -3.10 -4.70 8.38
CA GLN A 118 -1.78 -4.75 8.99
C GLN A 118 -1.14 -6.14 8.88
N PHE A 119 -1.93 -7.20 8.99
CA PHE A 119 -1.45 -8.57 8.73
C PHE A 119 -1.14 -8.80 7.26
N ALA A 120 -1.89 -8.20 6.35
CA ALA A 120 -1.60 -8.24 4.92
C ALA A 120 -0.19 -7.73 4.62
N VAL A 121 0.17 -6.56 5.13
CA VAL A 121 1.51 -5.98 4.92
C VAL A 121 2.60 -6.84 5.55
N MET A 122 2.36 -7.44 6.72
CA MET A 122 3.33 -8.33 7.38
C MET A 122 3.55 -9.63 6.59
N PHE A 123 2.49 -10.25 6.07
CA PHE A 123 2.59 -11.41 5.20
C PHE A 123 3.20 -11.07 3.84
N ALA A 124 2.98 -9.85 3.36
CA ALA A 124 3.64 -9.38 2.16
C ALA A 124 5.15 -9.26 2.36
N ASN A 125 5.60 -8.75 3.51
CA ASN A 125 7.01 -8.71 3.89
C ASN A 125 7.65 -10.10 3.95
N THR A 126 6.93 -11.11 4.48
CA THR A 126 7.36 -12.51 4.45
C THR A 126 7.61 -12.98 3.02
N THR A 127 6.68 -12.68 2.11
CA THR A 127 6.75 -13.07 0.70
C THR A 127 7.93 -12.40 0.00
N VAL A 128 8.10 -11.08 0.16
CA VAL A 128 9.22 -10.31 -0.41
C VAL A 128 10.56 -10.86 0.10
N ALA A 129 10.69 -11.11 1.40
CA ALA A 129 11.91 -11.67 1.98
C ALA A 129 12.22 -13.09 1.48
N TYR A 130 11.18 -13.89 1.23
CA TYR A 130 11.33 -15.22 0.62
C TYR A 130 11.80 -15.13 -0.82
N LEU A 131 11.17 -14.27 -1.63
CA LEU A 131 11.55 -14.04 -3.03
C LEU A 131 12.95 -13.42 -3.19
N ALA A 132 13.42 -12.67 -2.20
CA ALA A 132 14.78 -12.13 -2.18
C ALA A 132 15.85 -13.21 -1.91
N SER A 133 15.51 -14.29 -1.20
CA SER A 133 16.50 -15.24 -0.69
C SER A 133 17.31 -15.98 -1.76
N PRO A 134 16.76 -16.43 -2.92
CA PRO A 134 17.55 -17.07 -3.97
C PRO A 134 18.64 -16.17 -4.54
N TRP A 135 18.41 -14.86 -4.60
CA TRP A 135 19.39 -13.88 -5.10
C TRP A 135 20.62 -13.78 -4.22
N VAL A 136 20.44 -13.95 -2.91
CA VAL A 136 21.57 -14.01 -1.97
C VAL A 136 22.43 -15.23 -2.28
N PHE A 137 21.83 -16.39 -2.56
CA PHE A 137 22.57 -17.60 -2.94
C PHE A 137 23.18 -17.51 -4.34
N ALA A 138 22.48 -16.88 -5.29
CA ALA A 138 22.98 -16.64 -6.64
C ALA A 138 24.28 -15.80 -6.64
N LEU A 139 24.41 -14.84 -5.72
CA LEU A 139 25.64 -14.05 -5.55
C LEU A 139 26.87 -14.92 -5.22
N PHE A 140 26.66 -16.03 -4.52
CA PHE A 140 27.71 -16.97 -4.11
C PHE A 140 27.77 -18.23 -4.99
N GLY A 141 26.93 -18.36 -6.01
CA GLY A 141 26.86 -19.53 -6.87
C GLY A 141 26.42 -20.81 -6.15
N ALA A 142 25.62 -20.68 -5.09
CA ALA A 142 25.16 -21.81 -4.27
C ALA A 142 23.71 -22.20 -4.61
N THR A 143 23.39 -23.49 -4.53
CA THR A 143 22.02 -24.00 -4.67
C THR A 143 21.38 -24.17 -3.28
N PRO A 144 20.36 -23.37 -2.93
CA PRO A 144 19.80 -23.41 -1.59
C PRO A 144 18.79 -24.54 -1.39
N THR A 145 18.80 -25.12 -0.19
CA THR A 145 17.70 -25.95 0.32
C THR A 145 16.55 -25.08 0.82
N ALA A 146 15.34 -25.66 0.95
CA ALA A 146 14.17 -24.93 1.46
C ALA A 146 14.39 -24.31 2.85
N GLY A 147 15.10 -25.02 3.75
CA GLY A 147 15.46 -24.50 5.08
C GLY A 147 16.44 -23.32 5.01
N GLN A 148 17.38 -23.35 4.07
CA GLN A 148 18.32 -22.26 3.84
C GLN A 148 17.64 -21.01 3.27
N LEU A 149 16.66 -21.16 2.37
CA LEU A 149 15.83 -20.05 1.90
C LEU A 149 15.14 -19.36 3.08
N VAL A 150 14.46 -20.13 3.93
CA VAL A 150 13.78 -19.62 5.14
C VAL A 150 14.73 -18.90 6.09
N LEU A 151 15.91 -19.47 6.35
CA LEU A 151 16.89 -18.87 7.24
C LEU A 151 17.44 -17.55 6.70
N VAL A 152 17.76 -17.51 5.40
CA VAL A 152 18.23 -16.28 4.73
C VAL A 152 17.14 -15.23 4.69
N SER A 153 15.88 -15.60 4.44
CA SER A 153 14.76 -14.66 4.51
C SER A 153 14.57 -14.06 5.90
N ALA A 154 14.73 -14.86 6.96
CA ALA A 154 14.68 -14.37 8.33
C ALA A 154 15.82 -13.39 8.61
N ALA A 155 17.06 -13.75 8.23
CA ALA A 155 18.22 -12.88 8.36
C ALA A 155 18.08 -11.57 7.56
N PHE A 156 17.56 -11.66 6.33
CA PHE A 156 17.31 -10.52 5.45
C PHE A 156 16.25 -9.57 6.03
N THR A 157 15.15 -10.12 6.56
CA THR A 157 14.09 -9.35 7.24
C THR A 157 14.61 -8.65 8.50
N LEU A 158 15.42 -9.35 9.30
CA LEU A 158 16.07 -8.79 10.49
C LEU A 158 17.06 -7.70 10.12
N GLY A 159 17.87 -7.88 9.06
CA GLY A 159 18.77 -6.87 8.55
C GLY A 159 18.04 -5.58 8.17
N CYS A 160 16.95 -5.69 7.41
CA CYS A 160 16.09 -4.56 7.07
C CYS A 160 15.49 -3.88 8.32
N ALA A 161 15.11 -4.67 9.33
CA ALA A 161 14.57 -4.15 10.59
C ALA A 161 15.61 -3.38 11.40
N LEU A 162 16.85 -3.87 11.47
CA LEU A 162 17.93 -3.15 12.14
C LEU A 162 18.18 -1.80 11.45
N VAL A 163 18.27 -1.81 10.12
CA VAL A 163 18.43 -0.60 9.33
C VAL A 163 17.32 0.42 9.62
N ASN A 164 16.06 -0.04 9.60
CA ASN A 164 14.90 0.80 9.90
C ASN A 164 14.92 1.33 11.34
N ALA A 165 15.45 0.56 12.30
CA ALA A 165 15.55 0.98 13.71
C ALA A 165 16.63 2.05 13.93
N TYR A 166 17.78 1.94 13.27
CA TYR A 166 18.93 2.84 13.49
C TYR A 166 18.82 4.18 12.73
N GLY A 167 17.86 4.33 11.80
CA GLY A 167 17.62 5.61 11.13
C GLY A 167 18.88 6.16 10.44
N ILE A 168 19.63 5.29 9.77
CA ILE A 168 20.93 5.66 9.19
C ILE A 168 20.66 6.58 7.98
N ASN A 169 20.85 7.89 8.14
CA ASN A 169 20.61 8.89 7.10
C ASN A 169 21.35 8.60 5.78
N ILE A 170 22.56 8.01 5.86
CA ILE A 170 23.32 7.56 4.70
C ILE A 170 22.56 6.46 3.94
N LEU A 171 21.96 5.51 4.65
CA LEU A 171 21.27 4.38 4.06
C LEU A 171 19.98 4.81 3.36
N ARG A 172 19.31 5.86 3.85
CA ARG A 172 18.16 6.47 3.15
C ARG A 172 18.55 7.03 1.77
N TRP A 173 19.73 7.63 1.65
CA TRP A 173 20.25 8.12 0.36
C TRP A 173 20.56 6.98 -0.59
N PHE A 174 21.23 5.92 -0.11
CA PHE A 174 21.51 4.74 -0.93
C PHE A 174 20.24 4.05 -1.41
N VAL A 175 19.23 3.90 -0.55
CA VAL A 175 17.93 3.31 -0.92
C VAL A 175 17.20 4.18 -1.94
N SER A 176 17.20 5.51 -1.76
CA SER A 176 16.59 6.43 -2.72
C SER A 176 17.29 6.41 -4.08
N LEU A 177 18.63 6.32 -4.09
CA LEU A 177 19.40 6.17 -5.31
C LEU A 177 19.14 4.81 -5.98
N GLY A 178 19.02 3.75 -5.18
CA GLY A 178 18.66 2.41 -5.64
C GLY A 178 17.29 2.39 -6.34
N ILE A 179 16.28 3.05 -5.76
CA ILE A 179 14.95 3.18 -6.36
C ILE A 179 15.02 3.93 -7.71
N ALA A 180 15.78 5.02 -7.78
CA ALA A 180 15.95 5.78 -9.03
C ALA A 180 16.71 4.96 -10.09
N ALA A 181 17.77 4.27 -9.68
CA ALA A 181 18.55 3.38 -10.53
C ALA A 181 17.70 2.21 -11.04
N GLU A 182 16.86 1.62 -10.19
CA GLU A 182 15.91 0.57 -10.54
C GLU A 182 14.91 1.05 -11.60
N ALA A 183 14.34 2.25 -11.43
CA ALA A 183 13.39 2.80 -12.39
C ALA A 183 14.02 2.95 -13.78
N VAL A 184 15.23 3.49 -13.85
CA VAL A 184 15.96 3.66 -15.10
C VAL A 184 16.39 2.31 -15.68
N ALA A 185 16.97 1.43 -14.86
CA ALA A 185 17.44 0.11 -15.28
C ALA A 185 16.29 -0.76 -15.81
N SER A 186 15.12 -0.75 -15.15
CA SER A 186 13.95 -1.51 -15.58
C SER A 186 13.48 -1.07 -16.97
N VAL A 187 13.44 0.23 -17.25
CA VAL A 187 13.05 0.72 -18.58
C VAL A 187 14.12 0.38 -19.62
N LEU A 188 15.40 0.61 -19.32
CA LEU A 188 16.49 0.34 -20.25
C LEU A 188 16.61 -1.14 -20.60
N VAL A 189 16.55 -2.04 -19.61
CA VAL A 189 16.60 -3.49 -19.81
C VAL A 189 15.40 -3.95 -20.61
N GLY A 190 14.18 -3.55 -20.24
CA GLY A 190 12.96 -3.92 -20.95
C GLY A 190 12.94 -3.48 -22.41
N VAL A 191 13.30 -2.21 -22.69
CA VAL A 191 13.42 -1.70 -24.08
C VAL A 191 14.51 -2.44 -24.83
N SER A 192 15.66 -2.70 -24.21
CA SER A 192 16.78 -3.35 -24.87
C SER A 192 16.46 -4.80 -25.26
N LEU A 193 15.84 -5.56 -24.35
CA LEU A 193 15.38 -6.91 -24.61
C LEU A 193 14.36 -6.93 -25.76
N LEU A 194 13.42 -5.98 -25.77
CA LEU A 194 12.36 -5.92 -26.76
C LEU A 194 12.86 -5.54 -28.16
N LEU A 195 13.76 -4.56 -28.28
CA LEU A 195 14.18 -4.00 -29.55
C LEU A 195 15.41 -4.69 -30.16
N PHE A 196 16.38 -5.12 -29.35
CA PHE A 196 17.68 -5.58 -29.84
C PHE A 196 17.92 -7.08 -29.64
N PHE A 197 17.31 -7.70 -28.62
CA PHE A 197 17.58 -9.10 -28.26
C PHE A 197 16.39 -10.04 -28.45
N ARG A 198 15.35 -9.58 -29.14
CA ARG A 198 14.16 -10.38 -29.44
C ARG A 198 14.52 -11.60 -30.30
N LYS A 199 14.24 -12.80 -29.79
CA LYS A 199 14.44 -14.08 -30.50
C LYS A 199 13.15 -14.64 -31.10
N HIS A 200 12.00 -14.26 -30.54
CA HIS A 200 10.69 -14.75 -30.95
C HIS A 200 9.80 -13.66 -31.58
N GLY A 201 8.81 -14.08 -32.37
CA GLY A 201 7.77 -13.20 -32.90
C GLY A 201 6.69 -12.88 -31.85
N PHE A 202 5.89 -11.85 -32.08
CA PHE A 202 4.78 -11.46 -31.19
C PHE A 202 3.68 -12.54 -31.05
N SER A 203 3.62 -13.52 -31.95
CA SER A 203 2.72 -14.68 -31.85
C SER A 203 2.95 -15.48 -30.57
N LEU A 204 4.17 -15.47 -30.01
CA LEU A 204 4.48 -16.10 -28.74
C LEU A 204 3.64 -15.54 -27.59
N LEU A 205 3.27 -14.25 -27.64
CA LEU A 205 2.46 -13.61 -26.58
C LEU A 205 1.01 -14.11 -26.55
N THR A 206 0.61 -14.94 -27.50
CA THR A 206 -0.69 -15.61 -27.51
C THR A 206 -0.56 -17.13 -27.46
N ASP A 207 0.67 -17.64 -27.47
CA ASP A 207 0.97 -19.06 -27.46
C ASP A 207 1.20 -19.53 -26.02
N THR A 208 0.44 -20.53 -25.61
CA THR A 208 0.57 -21.15 -24.30
C THR A 208 1.66 -22.21 -24.25
N LEU A 209 2.25 -22.58 -25.39
CA LEU A 209 3.28 -23.61 -25.52
C LEU A 209 2.87 -24.97 -24.92
N GLY A 210 1.56 -25.23 -24.84
CA GLY A 210 1.02 -26.43 -24.19
C GLY A 210 1.10 -26.43 -22.66
N ALA A 211 1.46 -25.30 -22.02
CA ALA A 211 1.61 -25.21 -20.57
C ALA A 211 0.35 -25.62 -19.77
N PRO A 212 -0.88 -25.24 -20.16
CA PRO A 212 -2.08 -25.69 -19.45
C PRO A 212 -2.21 -27.22 -19.44
N ALA A 213 -1.98 -27.86 -20.60
CA ALA A 213 -2.04 -29.31 -20.74
C ALA A 213 -0.94 -30.02 -19.95
N ALA A 214 0.29 -29.48 -19.94
CA ALA A 214 1.41 -30.00 -19.15
C ALA A 214 1.12 -29.96 -17.64
N ASN A 215 0.34 -28.98 -17.19
CA ASN A 215 -0.12 -28.85 -15.81
C ASN A 215 -1.45 -29.59 -15.52
N GLY A 216 -1.99 -30.35 -16.48
CA GLY A 216 -3.23 -31.11 -16.32
C GLY A 216 -4.49 -30.25 -16.16
N THR A 217 -4.48 -29.03 -16.71
CA THR A 217 -5.57 -28.05 -16.58
C THR A 217 -6.02 -27.50 -17.94
N GLY A 218 -7.18 -26.84 -17.97
CA GLY A 218 -7.65 -26.11 -19.16
C GLY A 218 -7.05 -24.71 -19.24
N GLY A 219 -6.91 -24.17 -20.45
CA GLY A 219 -6.31 -22.84 -20.68
C GLY A 219 -6.99 -21.71 -19.88
N ALA A 220 -8.32 -21.71 -19.77
CA ALA A 220 -9.04 -20.72 -18.98
C ALA A 220 -8.71 -20.79 -17.47
N LEU A 221 -8.54 -22.00 -16.92
CA LEU A 221 -8.19 -22.20 -15.51
C LEU A 221 -6.72 -21.85 -15.24
N ALA A 222 -5.82 -22.13 -16.19
CA ALA A 222 -4.43 -21.69 -16.15
C ALA A 222 -4.34 -20.16 -16.14
N PHE A 223 -5.04 -19.49 -17.06
CA PHE A 223 -5.07 -18.02 -17.13
C PHE A 223 -5.63 -17.38 -15.85
N LEU A 224 -6.69 -17.95 -15.26
CA LEU A 224 -7.21 -17.51 -13.96
C LEU A 224 -6.18 -17.66 -12.82
N ALA A 225 -5.39 -18.73 -12.83
CA ALA A 225 -4.30 -18.92 -11.87
C ALA A 225 -3.18 -17.89 -12.06
N VAL A 226 -2.84 -17.55 -13.32
CA VAL A 226 -1.88 -16.48 -13.62
C VAL A 226 -2.41 -15.12 -13.19
N ILE A 227 -3.70 -14.81 -13.36
CA ILE A 227 -4.30 -13.56 -12.85
C ILE A 227 -4.17 -13.47 -11.32
N ALA A 228 -4.44 -14.57 -10.60
CA ALA A 228 -4.35 -14.61 -9.13
C ALA A 228 -2.93 -14.27 -8.62
N VAL A 229 -1.90 -14.68 -9.35
CA VAL A 229 -0.50 -14.39 -9.04
C VAL A 229 -0.10 -13.01 -9.58
N GLY A 230 -0.53 -12.66 -10.78
CA GLY A 230 -0.24 -11.40 -11.48
C GLY A 230 -0.69 -10.17 -10.71
N GLY A 231 -1.79 -10.27 -9.96
CA GLY A 231 -2.28 -9.21 -9.07
C GLY A 231 -1.24 -8.72 -8.05
N TRP A 232 -0.31 -9.60 -7.66
CA TRP A 232 0.78 -9.27 -6.73
C TRP A 232 1.68 -8.14 -7.23
N ALA A 233 1.97 -8.10 -8.54
CA ALA A 233 2.90 -7.13 -9.12
C ALA A 233 2.43 -5.67 -9.04
N PHE A 234 1.16 -5.44 -8.68
CA PHE A 234 0.54 -4.12 -8.66
C PHE A 234 -0.01 -3.73 -7.28
N ILE A 235 0.35 -4.50 -6.24
CA ILE A 235 0.07 -4.17 -4.85
C ILE A 235 1.16 -3.22 -4.32
N GLY A 236 0.77 -2.25 -3.49
CA GLY A 236 1.70 -1.36 -2.79
C GLY A 236 1.57 0.14 -3.09
N PHE A 237 0.69 0.53 -4.04
CA PHE A 237 0.45 1.94 -4.35
C PHE A 237 -0.03 2.75 -3.12
N ASP A 238 -0.72 2.09 -2.21
CA ASP A 238 -1.27 2.64 -0.98
C ASP A 238 -0.19 2.94 0.09
N ALA A 239 1.06 2.53 -0.14
CA ALA A 239 2.20 2.98 0.66
C ALA A 239 2.29 4.52 0.71
N CYS A 240 1.85 5.20 -0.36
CA CYS A 240 1.72 6.66 -0.42
C CYS A 240 0.79 7.24 0.67
N VAL A 241 -0.17 6.45 1.17
CA VAL A 241 -1.13 6.83 2.21
C VAL A 241 -0.49 6.77 3.60
N SER A 242 0.44 5.84 3.82
CA SER A 242 1.15 5.70 5.09
C SER A 242 1.99 6.92 5.44
N THR A 243 2.41 7.69 4.43
CA THR A 243 3.15 8.95 4.55
C THR A 243 2.28 10.18 4.26
N ALA A 244 0.95 10.05 4.27
CA ALA A 244 0.04 11.17 4.00
C ALA A 244 0.25 12.35 4.96
N GLU A 245 0.40 12.09 6.26
CA GLU A 245 0.65 13.13 7.28
C GLU A 245 2.02 13.80 7.16
N GLU A 246 2.99 13.14 6.53
CA GLU A 246 4.33 13.67 6.26
C GLU A 246 4.37 14.45 4.92
N THR A 247 3.30 14.37 4.11
CA THR A 247 3.21 14.92 2.76
C THR A 247 2.64 16.34 2.75
N LYS A 248 3.28 17.23 2.00
CA LYS A 248 2.79 18.59 1.74
C LYS A 248 1.61 18.55 0.76
N ASP A 249 0.52 19.28 1.04
CA ASP A 249 -0.69 19.29 0.20
C ASP A 249 -1.24 17.87 -0.03
N ALA A 250 -1.33 17.10 1.06
CA ALA A 250 -1.59 15.66 1.02
C ALA A 250 -2.90 15.30 0.30
N GLY A 251 -3.94 16.14 0.43
CA GLY A 251 -5.22 15.94 -0.26
C GLY A 251 -5.13 15.97 -1.78
N ARG A 252 -4.10 16.61 -2.38
CA ARG A 252 -3.84 16.55 -3.83
C ARG A 252 -2.72 15.58 -4.18
N GLN A 253 -1.66 15.57 -3.38
CA GLN A 253 -0.43 14.89 -3.75
C GLN A 253 -0.46 13.39 -3.47
N VAL A 254 -1.16 12.92 -2.43
CA VAL A 254 -1.29 11.49 -2.16
C VAL A 254 -2.06 10.78 -3.29
N PRO A 255 -3.23 11.26 -3.74
CA PRO A 255 -3.92 10.69 -4.90
C PRO A 255 -3.07 10.61 -6.18
N ARG A 256 -2.36 11.68 -6.50
CA ARG A 256 -1.46 11.73 -7.66
C ARG A 256 -0.31 10.75 -7.51
N ALA A 257 0.28 10.67 -6.33
CA ALA A 257 1.39 9.76 -6.07
C ALA A 257 0.98 8.29 -6.25
N MET A 258 -0.22 7.90 -5.80
CA MET A 258 -0.75 6.55 -6.02
C MET A 258 -0.87 6.21 -7.51
N TRP A 259 -1.43 7.11 -8.32
CA TRP A 259 -1.53 6.93 -9.76
C TRP A 259 -0.17 6.83 -10.45
N TYR A 260 0.76 7.74 -10.14
CA TYR A 260 2.09 7.70 -10.73
C TYR A 260 2.85 6.43 -10.33
N ALA A 261 2.79 6.03 -9.06
CA ALA A 261 3.42 4.80 -8.59
C ALA A 261 2.85 3.58 -9.32
N LEU A 262 1.52 3.41 -9.35
CA LEU A 262 0.88 2.27 -10.00
C LEU A 262 1.16 2.21 -11.51
N LEU A 263 0.95 3.32 -12.24
CA LEU A 263 1.06 3.31 -13.69
C LEU A 263 2.50 3.23 -14.19
N SER A 264 3.44 3.91 -13.53
CA SER A 264 4.86 3.86 -13.93
C SER A 264 5.44 2.47 -13.68
N VAL A 265 5.16 1.87 -12.51
CA VAL A 265 5.59 0.51 -12.21
C VAL A 265 4.87 -0.49 -13.10
N GLY A 266 3.56 -0.33 -13.28
CA GLY A 266 2.75 -1.15 -14.17
C GLY A 266 3.29 -1.22 -15.59
N ALA A 267 3.58 -0.06 -16.18
CA ALA A 267 4.17 0.03 -17.51
C ALA A 267 5.55 -0.64 -17.58
N ALA A 268 6.41 -0.42 -16.56
CA ALA A 268 7.73 -1.03 -16.51
C ALA A 268 7.64 -2.57 -16.37
N VAL A 269 6.77 -3.10 -15.52
CA VAL A 269 6.57 -4.55 -15.36
C VAL A 269 6.08 -5.17 -16.66
N ILE A 270 5.07 -4.59 -17.32
CA ILE A 270 4.53 -5.10 -18.60
C ILE A 270 5.60 -5.06 -19.69
N LEU A 271 6.33 -3.95 -19.81
CA LEU A 271 7.43 -3.81 -20.77
C LEU A 271 8.48 -4.90 -20.56
N ASN A 272 8.93 -5.12 -19.32
CA ASN A 272 9.92 -6.14 -19.02
C ASN A 272 9.35 -7.55 -19.20
N ALA A 273 8.10 -7.81 -18.84
CA ALA A 273 7.46 -9.10 -19.05
C ALA A 273 7.43 -9.49 -20.54
N VAL A 274 7.03 -8.56 -21.41
CA VAL A 274 7.05 -8.76 -22.86
C VAL A 274 8.47 -8.90 -23.39
N GLY A 275 9.39 -8.05 -22.93
CA GLY A 275 10.81 -8.10 -23.31
C GLY A 275 11.46 -9.44 -22.95
N VAL A 276 11.28 -9.91 -21.71
CA VAL A 276 11.78 -11.19 -21.22
C VAL A 276 11.15 -12.33 -22.02
N ALA A 277 9.83 -12.38 -22.18
CA ALA A 277 9.15 -13.46 -22.90
C ALA A 277 9.66 -13.61 -24.34
N LEU A 278 9.91 -12.49 -25.03
CA LEU A 278 10.34 -12.48 -26.43
C LEU A 278 11.87 -12.64 -26.63
N ALA A 279 12.68 -12.27 -25.64
CA ALA A 279 14.14 -12.39 -25.67
C ALA A 279 14.65 -13.72 -25.09
N HIS A 280 13.83 -14.41 -24.29
CA HIS A 280 14.18 -15.69 -23.69
C HIS A 280 14.62 -16.71 -24.77
N PRO A 281 15.75 -17.43 -24.59
CA PRO A 281 16.28 -18.34 -25.61
C PRO A 281 15.41 -19.57 -25.85
N ASP A 282 14.82 -20.13 -24.79
CA ASP A 282 13.91 -21.28 -24.87
C ASP A 282 12.75 -21.15 -23.85
N PRO A 283 11.65 -20.45 -24.22
CA PRO A 283 10.48 -20.32 -23.34
C PRO A 283 9.85 -21.66 -22.95
N ALA A 284 10.00 -22.71 -23.78
CA ALA A 284 9.46 -24.03 -23.48
C ALA A 284 10.21 -24.72 -22.33
N ALA A 285 11.49 -24.38 -22.09
CA ALA A 285 12.22 -24.85 -20.91
C ALA A 285 11.62 -24.34 -19.60
N VAL A 286 11.01 -23.15 -19.59
CA VAL A 286 10.32 -22.58 -18.42
C VAL A 286 9.02 -23.36 -18.16
N VAL A 287 8.25 -23.64 -19.22
CA VAL A 287 7.03 -24.47 -19.16
C VAL A 287 7.35 -25.88 -18.66
N ALA A 288 8.47 -26.45 -19.08
CA ALA A 288 8.93 -27.75 -18.64
C ALA A 288 9.53 -27.76 -17.21
N GLY A 289 9.61 -26.60 -16.54
CA GLY A 289 10.18 -26.47 -15.19
C GLY A 289 11.70 -26.66 -15.13
N LYS A 290 12.40 -26.59 -16.26
CA LYS A 290 13.86 -26.71 -16.34
C LYS A 290 14.56 -25.38 -16.05
N ASP A 291 13.93 -24.28 -16.43
CA ASP A 291 14.38 -22.93 -16.09
C ASP A 291 13.49 -22.34 -14.99
N LEU A 292 14.10 -22.11 -13.83
CA LEU A 292 13.44 -21.56 -12.64
C LEU A 292 13.67 -20.04 -12.49
N ASP A 293 14.47 -19.43 -13.36
CA ASP A 293 14.77 -17.99 -13.35
C ASP A 293 14.77 -17.41 -14.78
N PRO A 294 13.59 -17.36 -15.43
CA PRO A 294 13.49 -16.96 -16.84
C PRO A 294 13.94 -15.52 -17.08
N VAL A 295 13.84 -14.65 -16.08
CA VAL A 295 14.24 -13.25 -16.20
C VAL A 295 15.77 -13.13 -16.23
N THR A 296 16.49 -13.80 -15.33
CA THR A 296 17.96 -13.85 -15.41
C THR A 296 18.42 -14.51 -16.69
N THR A 297 17.84 -15.65 -17.07
CA THR A 297 18.22 -16.35 -18.31
C THR A 297 18.05 -15.46 -19.53
N ALA A 298 16.95 -14.71 -19.64
CA ALA A 298 16.75 -13.77 -20.74
C ALA A 298 17.80 -12.65 -20.74
N VAL A 299 18.16 -12.10 -19.58
CA VAL A 299 19.15 -11.02 -19.46
C VAL A 299 20.56 -11.53 -19.77
N THR A 300 21.01 -12.61 -19.13
CA THR A 300 22.39 -13.11 -19.29
C THR A 300 22.64 -13.68 -20.67
N SER A 301 21.65 -14.35 -21.28
CA SER A 301 21.78 -14.84 -22.67
C SER A 301 21.74 -13.73 -23.73
N SER A 302 21.27 -12.54 -23.37
CA SER A 302 21.22 -11.37 -24.24
C SER A 302 22.48 -10.51 -24.13
N PHE A 303 22.85 -10.14 -22.89
CA PHE A 303 23.98 -9.23 -22.64
C PHE A 303 25.31 -9.97 -22.46
N GLY A 304 25.30 -11.29 -22.25
CA GLY A 304 26.46 -12.13 -21.96
C GLY A 304 26.71 -12.31 -20.46
N ASP A 305 27.59 -13.26 -20.12
CA ASP A 305 27.81 -13.73 -18.75
C ASP A 305 28.30 -12.64 -17.78
N TRP A 306 28.96 -11.60 -18.28
CA TRP A 306 29.43 -10.46 -17.47
C TRP A 306 28.27 -9.75 -16.76
N SER A 307 27.06 -9.79 -17.34
CA SER A 307 25.87 -9.11 -16.83
C SER A 307 25.26 -9.80 -15.60
N ALA A 308 25.56 -11.08 -15.37
CA ALA A 308 24.94 -11.87 -14.30
C ALA A 308 25.16 -11.26 -12.91
N LYS A 309 26.40 -10.93 -12.54
CA LYS A 309 26.72 -10.39 -11.21
C LYS A 309 26.15 -8.98 -10.98
N PRO A 310 26.36 -7.99 -11.87
CA PRO A 310 25.75 -6.67 -11.73
C PRO A 310 24.22 -6.74 -11.61
N PHE A 311 23.61 -7.62 -12.39
CA PHE A 311 22.17 -7.80 -12.39
C PHE A 311 21.65 -8.34 -11.05
N VAL A 312 22.24 -9.40 -10.51
CA VAL A 312 21.92 -9.93 -9.17
C VAL A 312 22.05 -8.85 -8.10
N VAL A 313 23.08 -8.01 -8.15
CA VAL A 313 23.28 -6.91 -7.18
C VAL A 313 22.16 -5.87 -7.28
N VAL A 314 21.78 -5.46 -8.49
CA VAL A 314 20.66 -4.52 -8.68
C VAL A 314 19.36 -5.10 -8.14
N VAL A 315 19.09 -6.37 -8.44
CA VAL A 315 17.89 -7.07 -7.95
C VAL A 315 17.87 -7.13 -6.42
N LEU A 316 18.98 -7.48 -5.78
CA LEU A 316 19.08 -7.48 -4.31
C LEU A 316 18.86 -6.10 -3.69
N VAL A 317 19.38 -5.04 -4.31
CA VAL A 317 19.14 -3.66 -3.87
C VAL A 317 17.66 -3.31 -3.96
N SER A 318 16.98 -3.68 -5.05
CA SER A 318 15.53 -3.48 -5.22
C SER A 318 14.70 -4.22 -4.17
N PHE A 319 14.97 -5.52 -3.95
CA PHE A 319 14.30 -6.29 -2.90
C PHE A 319 14.53 -5.71 -1.50
N THR A 320 15.76 -5.21 -1.23
CA THR A 320 16.09 -4.58 0.05
C THR A 320 15.32 -3.27 0.22
N ALA A 321 15.30 -2.41 -0.81
CA ALA A 321 14.56 -1.15 -0.80
C ALA A 321 13.06 -1.38 -0.60
N CYS A 322 12.47 -2.33 -1.32
CA CYS A 322 11.06 -2.71 -1.20
C CYS A 322 10.72 -3.21 0.21
N LEU A 323 11.49 -4.17 0.73
CA LEU A 323 11.24 -4.74 2.06
C LEU A 323 11.40 -3.68 3.15
N MET A 324 12.42 -2.84 3.07
CA MET A 324 12.61 -1.74 4.02
C MET A 324 11.44 -0.75 4.00
N ALA A 325 10.99 -0.34 2.81
CA ALA A 325 9.90 0.61 2.64
C ALA A 325 8.57 0.04 3.19
N SER A 326 8.24 -1.20 2.82
CA SER A 326 7.03 -1.89 3.27
C SER A 326 7.05 -2.15 4.79
N GLN A 327 8.18 -2.58 5.34
CA GLN A 327 8.33 -2.80 6.78
C GLN A 327 8.25 -1.49 7.59
N GLY A 328 8.80 -0.39 7.06
CA GLY A 328 8.62 0.95 7.63
C GLY A 328 7.17 1.42 7.59
N GLY A 329 6.42 1.09 6.53
CA GLY A 329 4.98 1.31 6.44
C GLY A 329 4.21 0.51 7.49
N ALA A 330 4.49 -0.79 7.61
CA ALA A 330 3.89 -1.68 8.60
C ALA A 330 4.11 -1.17 10.04
N ALA A 331 5.31 -0.70 10.36
CA ALA A 331 5.62 -0.17 11.67
C ALA A 331 4.80 1.08 12.01
N ARG A 332 4.61 1.99 11.03
CA ARG A 332 3.73 3.18 11.18
C ARG A 332 2.25 2.79 11.31
N GLY A 333 1.79 1.82 10.52
CA GLY A 333 0.43 1.30 10.59
C GLY A 333 0.09 0.70 11.95
N LEU A 334 0.97 -0.18 12.47
CA LEU A 334 0.85 -0.73 13.83
C LEU A 334 0.90 0.33 14.90
N TYR A 335 1.78 1.32 14.75
CA TYR A 335 1.85 2.46 15.67
C TYR A 335 0.53 3.23 15.73
N SER A 336 -0.13 3.46 14.59
CA SER A 336 -1.41 4.18 14.55
C SER A 336 -2.53 3.44 15.30
N LEU A 337 -2.64 2.11 15.13
CA LEU A 337 -3.59 1.26 15.87
C LEU A 337 -3.24 1.19 17.37
N ALA A 338 -1.95 1.14 17.70
CA ALA A 338 -1.48 1.10 19.08
C ALA A 338 -1.66 2.44 19.81
N ARG A 339 -1.63 3.56 19.08
CA ARG A 339 -1.90 4.91 19.62
C ARG A 339 -3.33 5.02 20.13
N ASP A 340 -4.28 4.45 19.38
CA ASP A 340 -5.70 4.42 19.75
C ASP A 340 -6.00 3.38 20.86
N GLY A 341 -5.01 2.61 21.32
CA GLY A 341 -5.16 1.64 22.41
C GLY A 341 -6.02 0.41 22.07
N VAL A 342 -6.20 0.15 20.78
CA VAL A 342 -7.07 -0.90 20.23
C VAL A 342 -6.32 -2.15 19.79
N PHE A 343 -4.99 -2.13 19.76
CA PHE A 343 -4.15 -3.25 19.33
C PHE A 343 -3.60 -4.07 20.52
N PRO A 344 -3.38 -5.39 20.38
CA PRO A 344 -2.71 -6.20 21.41
C PRO A 344 -1.38 -5.58 21.84
N PHE A 345 -1.14 -5.52 23.16
CA PHE A 345 0.08 -4.93 23.73
C PHE A 345 0.37 -3.49 23.25
N SER A 346 -0.67 -2.69 23.01
CA SER A 346 -0.57 -1.30 22.53
C SER A 346 0.49 -0.46 23.28
N ALA A 347 0.63 -0.64 24.60
CA ALA A 347 1.64 0.07 25.39
C ALA A 347 3.10 -0.20 24.96
N ARG A 348 3.40 -1.39 24.44
CA ARG A 348 4.73 -1.76 23.92
C ARG A 348 4.86 -1.39 22.43
N VAL A 349 3.81 -1.63 21.64
CA VAL A 349 3.80 -1.37 20.19
C VAL A 349 3.89 0.12 19.88
N ARG A 350 3.29 0.98 20.71
CA ARG A 350 3.35 2.44 20.55
C ARG A 350 4.71 3.07 20.91
N LYS A 351 5.71 2.30 21.34
CA LYS A 351 7.01 2.86 21.72
C LYS A 351 7.77 3.37 20.50
N VAL A 352 8.30 4.58 20.62
CA VAL A 352 9.13 5.26 19.61
C VAL A 352 10.55 5.40 20.16
N ASN A 353 11.57 5.29 19.30
CA ASN A 353 12.97 5.45 19.71
C ASN A 353 13.45 6.92 19.61
N LYS A 354 14.73 7.16 19.95
CA LYS A 354 15.38 8.49 19.87
C LYS A 354 15.39 9.12 18.47
N HIS A 355 15.20 8.32 17.42
CA HIS A 355 15.17 8.75 16.03
C HIS A 355 13.75 8.93 15.48
N GLN A 356 12.74 8.97 16.36
CA GLN A 356 11.32 9.05 16.00
C GLN A 356 10.79 7.85 15.17
N ALA A 357 11.50 6.71 15.18
CA ALA A 357 11.03 5.48 14.53
C ALA A 357 10.18 4.63 15.51
N PRO A 358 9.01 4.10 15.08
CA PRO A 358 8.13 3.29 15.92
C PRO A 358 8.70 1.88 16.13
N ILE A 359 9.68 1.75 17.02
CA ILE A 359 10.45 0.51 17.25
C ILE A 359 9.55 -0.64 17.72
N GLY A 360 8.51 -0.36 18.51
CA GLY A 360 7.56 -1.37 18.96
C GLY A 360 6.78 -1.99 17.81
N GLY A 361 6.28 -1.15 16.90
CA GLY A 361 5.63 -1.58 15.65
C GLY A 361 6.59 -2.34 14.74
N LEU A 362 7.83 -1.87 14.61
CA LEU A 362 8.86 -2.51 13.79
C LEU A 362 9.21 -3.93 14.27
N VAL A 363 9.41 -4.10 15.58
CA VAL A 363 9.69 -5.41 16.18
C VAL A 363 8.49 -6.33 16.00
N ALA A 364 7.27 -5.86 16.27
CA ALA A 364 6.06 -6.65 16.08
C ALA A 364 5.87 -7.09 14.62
N ALA A 365 6.03 -6.16 13.67
CA ALA A 365 5.95 -6.46 12.23
C ALA A 365 6.99 -7.50 11.81
N THR A 366 8.22 -7.37 12.28
CA THR A 366 9.32 -8.29 11.98
C THR A 366 9.06 -9.68 12.55
N LEU A 367 8.61 -9.77 13.81
CA LEU A 367 8.29 -11.05 14.44
C LEU A 367 7.17 -11.79 13.72
N VAL A 368 6.08 -11.09 13.36
CA VAL A 368 4.97 -11.71 12.60
C VAL A 368 5.42 -12.13 11.21
N SER A 369 6.21 -11.28 10.53
CA SER A 369 6.74 -11.61 9.20
C SER A 369 7.63 -12.86 9.24
N CYS A 370 8.50 -12.98 10.26
CA CYS A 370 9.35 -14.16 10.47
C CYS A 370 8.55 -15.40 10.89
N ALA A 371 7.48 -15.25 11.68
CA ALA A 371 6.64 -16.37 12.13
C ALA A 371 5.88 -17.06 10.99
N ALA A 372 5.68 -16.37 9.85
CA ALA A 372 5.06 -16.96 8.66
C ALA A 372 6.07 -17.67 7.73
N LEU A 373 7.39 -17.44 7.88
CA LEU A 373 8.42 -18.08 7.04
C LEU A 373 8.47 -19.62 7.13
N PRO A 374 8.14 -20.28 8.26
CA PRO A 374 8.09 -21.74 8.32
C PRO A 374 7.16 -22.40 7.28
N LEU A 375 6.20 -21.66 6.72
CA LEU A 375 5.36 -22.14 5.60
C LEU A 375 6.19 -22.57 4.38
N GLY A 376 7.39 -21.99 4.20
CA GLY A 376 8.34 -22.30 3.13
C GLY A 376 9.32 -23.45 3.42
N LEU A 377 9.23 -24.12 4.60
CA LEU A 377 10.21 -25.16 4.99
C LEU A 377 10.06 -26.48 4.21
N LYS A 378 8.84 -26.85 3.82
CA LYS A 378 8.56 -28.17 3.22
C LYS A 378 8.58 -28.19 1.70
N SER A 379 8.72 -27.03 1.05
CA SER A 379 8.78 -26.91 -0.40
C SER A 379 9.21 -25.51 -0.80
N ALA A 380 9.90 -25.37 -1.94
CA ALA A 380 10.20 -24.08 -2.58
C ALA A 380 8.93 -23.42 -3.15
N ALA A 381 7.93 -23.15 -2.31
CA ALA A 381 6.58 -22.76 -2.69
C ALA A 381 6.43 -21.24 -2.86
N MET A 382 7.19 -20.67 -3.79
CA MET A 382 7.07 -19.24 -4.14
C MET A 382 5.63 -18.89 -4.52
N GLY A 383 4.98 -19.68 -5.40
CA GLY A 383 3.60 -19.46 -5.81
C GLY A 383 2.60 -19.49 -4.66
N SER A 384 2.76 -20.40 -3.68
CA SER A 384 1.85 -20.48 -2.54
C SER A 384 2.06 -19.33 -1.55
N LEU A 385 3.30 -18.84 -1.37
CA LEU A 385 3.58 -17.65 -0.57
C LEU A 385 3.03 -16.37 -1.23
N ILE A 386 3.18 -16.25 -2.55
CA ILE A 386 2.59 -15.13 -3.30
C ILE A 386 1.07 -15.16 -3.19
N THR A 387 0.44 -16.32 -3.40
CA THR A 387 -1.02 -16.48 -3.26
C THR A 387 -1.48 -16.12 -1.84
N PHE A 388 -0.73 -16.54 -0.81
CA PHE A 388 -1.00 -16.18 0.57
C PHE A 388 -0.90 -14.67 0.84
N GLY A 389 0.18 -14.02 0.38
CA GLY A 389 0.37 -12.57 0.52
C GLY A 389 -0.67 -11.76 -0.25
N SER A 390 -0.99 -12.17 -1.48
CA SER A 390 -2.03 -11.56 -2.31
C SER A 390 -3.39 -11.66 -1.63
N ALA A 391 -3.79 -12.85 -1.16
CA ALA A 391 -5.09 -13.08 -0.53
C ALA A 391 -5.27 -12.20 0.71
N ALA A 392 -4.21 -12.09 1.52
CA ALA A 392 -4.22 -11.26 2.71
C ALA A 392 -4.43 -9.78 2.39
N THR A 393 -4.00 -9.30 1.21
CA THR A 393 -4.10 -7.91 0.79
C THR A 393 -5.41 -7.58 0.07
N PHE A 394 -5.89 -8.48 -0.79
CA PHE A 394 -7.13 -8.25 -1.53
C PHE A 394 -8.38 -8.23 -0.65
N LEU A 395 -8.40 -8.98 0.46
CA LEU A 395 -9.54 -8.95 1.38
C LEU A 395 -9.77 -7.55 1.99
N PRO A 396 -8.77 -6.90 2.61
CA PRO A 396 -8.88 -5.50 3.02
C PRO A 396 -9.29 -4.53 1.91
N PHE A 397 -8.75 -4.69 0.68
CA PHE A 397 -9.16 -3.87 -0.47
C PHE A 397 -10.65 -4.05 -0.79
N PHE A 398 -11.12 -5.29 -0.80
CA PHE A 398 -12.52 -5.61 -0.99
C PHE A 398 -13.40 -5.00 0.10
N LEU A 399 -13.04 -5.19 1.38
CA LEU A 399 -13.81 -4.65 2.49
C LEU A 399 -13.91 -3.12 2.43
N LEU A 400 -12.79 -2.43 2.18
CA LEU A 400 -12.80 -0.97 2.13
C LEU A 400 -13.58 -0.43 0.92
N THR A 401 -13.39 -0.99 -0.27
CA THR A 401 -14.13 -0.57 -1.47
C THR A 401 -15.63 -0.84 -1.31
N LEU A 402 -15.99 -1.98 -0.70
CA LEU A 402 -17.37 -2.32 -0.37
C LEU A 402 -17.98 -1.33 0.62
N ALA A 403 -17.27 -0.99 1.69
CA ALA A 403 -17.73 0.02 2.66
C ALA A 403 -17.92 1.40 2.01
N ALA A 404 -16.98 1.80 1.16
CA ALA A 404 -17.09 3.03 0.38
C ALA A 404 -18.31 3.02 -0.55
N LEU A 405 -18.61 1.88 -1.18
CA LEU A 405 -19.76 1.75 -2.08
C LEU A 405 -21.09 1.81 -1.31
N ILE A 406 -21.18 1.05 -0.21
CA ILE A 406 -22.36 1.07 0.67
C ILE A 406 -22.62 2.48 1.18
N ALA A 407 -21.59 3.19 1.64
CA ALA A 407 -21.72 4.55 2.16
C ALA A 407 -22.20 5.55 1.08
N ARG A 408 -21.76 5.39 -0.18
CA ARG A 408 -22.26 6.19 -1.31
C ARG A 408 -23.71 5.92 -1.64
N VAL A 409 -24.07 4.64 -1.77
CA VAL A 409 -25.42 4.22 -2.15
C VAL A 409 -26.44 4.59 -1.08
N ARG A 410 -26.05 4.53 0.20
CA ARG A 410 -26.87 4.99 1.34
C ARG A 410 -26.93 6.51 1.48
N GLY A 411 -26.11 7.26 0.75
CA GLY A 411 -25.99 8.71 0.89
C GLY A 411 -25.32 9.18 2.19
N SER A 412 -24.80 8.26 3.01
CA SER A 412 -24.11 8.61 4.26
C SER A 412 -22.72 9.21 4.03
N TRP A 413 -22.16 9.02 2.83
CA TRP A 413 -20.92 9.66 2.42
C TRP A 413 -21.03 10.20 0.98
N GLN A 414 -20.59 11.44 0.81
CA GLN A 414 -20.37 12.06 -0.49
C GLN A 414 -18.92 12.56 -0.56
N PRO A 415 -18.18 12.27 -1.65
CA PRO A 415 -16.81 12.75 -1.81
C PRO A 415 -16.74 14.27 -1.80
N ALA A 416 -16.12 14.80 -0.75
CA ALA A 416 -15.88 16.24 -0.57
C ALA A 416 -14.39 16.60 -0.73
N GLY A 417 -13.54 15.60 -1.00
CA GLY A 417 -12.13 15.80 -1.27
C GLY A 417 -11.85 16.60 -2.53
N GLN A 418 -10.59 16.99 -2.70
CA GLN A 418 -10.13 17.77 -3.84
C GLN A 418 -10.11 16.94 -5.15
N VAL A 419 -9.97 15.62 -5.03
CA VAL A 419 -10.19 14.63 -6.09
C VAL A 419 -11.57 14.03 -5.91
N ARG A 420 -12.38 14.12 -6.97
CA ARG A 420 -13.75 13.60 -7.03
C ARG A 420 -14.08 13.19 -8.45
N TYR A 421 -14.69 12.01 -8.60
CA TYR A 421 -15.14 11.47 -9.89
C TYR A 421 -16.64 11.70 -10.12
N GLY A 422 -17.32 12.40 -9.20
CA GLY A 422 -18.73 12.73 -9.30
C GLY A 422 -19.61 11.49 -9.48
N ARG A 423 -20.57 11.55 -10.41
CA ARG A 423 -21.50 10.45 -10.70
C ARG A 423 -20.80 9.18 -11.21
N PHE A 424 -19.71 9.35 -11.98
CA PHE A 424 -18.89 8.23 -12.44
C PHE A 424 -18.17 7.51 -11.30
N GLY A 425 -17.92 8.20 -10.18
CA GLY A 425 -17.27 7.61 -9.00
C GLY A 425 -18.02 6.41 -8.42
N THR A 426 -19.35 6.40 -8.46
CA THR A 426 -20.14 5.24 -8.00
C THR A 426 -19.96 4.02 -8.91
N VAL A 427 -19.90 4.23 -10.23
CA VAL A 427 -19.64 3.16 -11.20
C VAL A 427 -18.22 2.62 -11.04
N LEU A 428 -17.23 3.49 -10.94
CA LEU A 428 -15.83 3.09 -10.72
C LEU A 428 -15.67 2.30 -9.42
N ASN A 429 -16.36 2.72 -8.35
CA ASN A 429 -16.33 2.01 -7.08
C ASN A 429 -17.04 0.65 -7.16
N ALA A 430 -18.18 0.55 -7.86
CA ALA A 430 -18.84 -0.73 -8.11
C ALA A 430 -17.94 -1.70 -8.88
N LEU A 431 -17.25 -1.22 -9.92
CA LEU A 431 -16.27 -2.01 -10.66
C LEU A 431 -15.08 -2.42 -9.78
N ALA A 432 -14.60 -1.54 -8.89
CA ALA A 432 -13.54 -1.86 -7.94
C ALA A 432 -13.97 -2.96 -6.95
N VAL A 433 -15.22 -2.94 -6.47
CA VAL A 433 -15.78 -3.99 -5.61
C VAL A 433 -15.89 -5.33 -6.37
N LEU A 434 -16.34 -5.30 -7.62
CA LEU A 434 -16.41 -6.51 -8.46
C LEU A 434 -15.01 -7.08 -8.71
N TRP A 435 -14.03 -6.24 -9.04
CA TRP A 435 -12.65 -6.65 -9.25
C TRP A 435 -12.02 -7.25 -7.98
N THR A 436 -12.08 -6.53 -6.87
CA THR A 436 -11.48 -6.99 -5.61
C THR A 436 -12.20 -8.21 -5.05
N GLY A 437 -13.53 -8.31 -5.20
CA GLY A 437 -14.29 -9.50 -4.85
C GLY A 437 -13.93 -10.70 -5.72
N PHE A 438 -13.78 -10.50 -7.03
CA PHE A 438 -13.27 -11.50 -7.95
C PHE A 438 -11.87 -11.98 -7.53
N GLU A 439 -10.93 -11.06 -7.25
CA GLU A 439 -9.57 -11.43 -6.83
C GLU A 439 -9.54 -12.15 -5.48
N VAL A 440 -10.36 -11.74 -4.50
CA VAL A 440 -10.46 -12.50 -3.23
C VAL A 440 -10.87 -13.94 -3.48
N LEU A 441 -11.90 -14.16 -4.32
CA LEU A 441 -12.34 -15.52 -4.68
C LEU A 441 -11.27 -16.25 -5.48
N ASN A 442 -10.66 -15.56 -6.44
CA ASN A 442 -9.67 -16.12 -7.36
C ASN A 442 -8.41 -16.56 -6.61
N VAL A 443 -7.89 -15.75 -5.71
CA VAL A 443 -6.66 -16.04 -4.95
C VAL A 443 -6.92 -17.03 -3.81
N CYS A 444 -8.09 -16.96 -3.15
CA CYS A 444 -8.43 -17.92 -2.09
C CYS A 444 -8.81 -19.30 -2.63
N TRP A 445 -9.10 -19.44 -3.93
CA TRP A 445 -9.40 -20.72 -4.55
C TRP A 445 -8.18 -21.66 -4.44
N PRO A 446 -8.31 -22.83 -3.77
CA PRO A 446 -7.21 -23.77 -3.61
C PRO A 446 -6.83 -24.41 -4.96
N ARG A 447 -5.63 -24.12 -5.47
CA ARG A 447 -5.13 -24.69 -6.74
C ARG A 447 -3.81 -25.42 -6.54
N ALA A 448 -3.79 -26.70 -6.92
CA ALA A 448 -2.56 -27.49 -6.87
C ALA A 448 -1.47 -26.95 -7.80
N ILE A 449 -1.83 -26.31 -8.92
CA ILE A 449 -0.90 -25.75 -9.92
C ILE A 449 -0.03 -24.60 -9.36
N LEU A 450 -0.47 -23.93 -8.29
CA LEU A 450 0.27 -22.83 -7.64
C LEU A 450 1.17 -23.33 -6.51
N SER A 451 1.14 -24.63 -6.23
CA SER A 451 1.95 -25.29 -5.21
C SER A 451 2.95 -26.25 -5.86
N PRO A 452 4.14 -26.46 -5.26
CA PRO A 452 5.10 -27.41 -5.78
C PRO A 452 4.54 -28.84 -5.88
N PRO A 453 5.03 -29.67 -6.83
CA PRO A 453 4.61 -31.07 -6.93
C PRO A 453 4.81 -31.81 -5.59
N GLY A 454 3.77 -32.49 -5.11
CA GLY A 454 3.79 -33.19 -3.82
C GLY A 454 3.65 -32.27 -2.59
N ALA A 455 3.28 -31.00 -2.78
CA ALA A 455 3.00 -30.08 -1.68
C ALA A 455 1.96 -30.64 -0.70
N PRO A 456 2.15 -30.48 0.62
CA PRO A 456 1.14 -30.79 1.62
C PRO A 456 -0.16 -30.02 1.37
N TRP A 457 -1.30 -30.63 1.73
CA TRP A 457 -2.62 -30.02 1.52
C TRP A 457 -2.71 -28.59 2.08
N TYR A 458 -2.11 -28.30 3.24
CA TYR A 458 -2.19 -26.98 3.86
C TYR A 458 -1.51 -25.87 3.04
N GLN A 459 -0.60 -26.19 2.11
CA GLN A 459 0.03 -25.20 1.23
C GLN A 459 -0.90 -24.80 0.07
N VAL A 460 -1.62 -25.78 -0.49
CA VAL A 460 -2.65 -25.53 -1.52
C VAL A 460 -3.77 -24.65 -0.95
N TRP A 461 -4.07 -24.83 0.33
CA TRP A 461 -5.08 -24.07 1.07
C TRP A 461 -4.50 -22.88 1.85
N ALA A 462 -3.22 -22.55 1.68
CA ALA A 462 -2.53 -21.58 2.53
C ALA A 462 -3.20 -20.21 2.54
N ALA A 463 -3.65 -19.73 1.37
CA ALA A 463 -4.35 -18.46 1.25
C ALA A 463 -5.62 -18.40 2.11
N LEU A 464 -6.50 -19.40 1.96
CA LEU A 464 -7.75 -19.48 2.72
C LEU A 464 -7.48 -19.67 4.22
N ILE A 465 -6.55 -20.55 4.59
CA ILE A 465 -6.18 -20.81 5.99
C ILE A 465 -5.61 -19.54 6.62
N GLY A 466 -4.73 -18.83 5.91
CA GLY A 466 -4.11 -17.59 6.35
C GLY A 466 -5.12 -16.49 6.61
N VAL A 467 -5.87 -16.14 5.57
CA VAL A 467 -6.91 -15.10 5.64
C VAL A 467 -7.99 -15.48 6.66
N GLY A 468 -8.42 -16.74 6.67
CA GLY A 468 -9.40 -17.27 7.62
C GLY A 468 -8.89 -17.17 9.06
N THR A 469 -7.65 -17.57 9.33
CA THR A 469 -7.06 -17.51 10.67
C THR A 469 -6.97 -16.07 11.17
N VAL A 470 -6.43 -15.15 10.36
CA VAL A 470 -6.32 -13.74 10.77
C VAL A 470 -7.70 -13.12 10.98
N SER A 471 -8.68 -13.45 10.12
CA SER A 471 -10.05 -12.97 10.26
C SER A 471 -10.72 -13.51 11.53
N LEU A 472 -10.61 -14.81 11.80
CA LEU A 472 -11.19 -15.45 12.98
C LEU A 472 -10.55 -14.96 14.27
N VAL A 473 -9.22 -14.81 14.32
CA VAL A 473 -8.51 -14.22 15.46
C VAL A 473 -8.93 -12.76 15.66
N GLY A 474 -9.08 -12.00 14.57
CA GLY A 474 -9.57 -10.63 14.62
C GLY A 474 -10.98 -10.52 15.18
N VAL A 475 -11.92 -11.33 14.66
CA VAL A 475 -13.31 -11.38 15.15
C VAL A 475 -13.36 -11.86 16.60
N GLY A 476 -12.59 -12.89 16.97
CA GLY A 476 -12.48 -13.37 18.34
C GLY A 476 -12.00 -12.27 19.29
N TYR A 477 -10.99 -11.48 18.88
CA TYR A 477 -10.52 -10.34 19.65
C TYR A 477 -11.58 -9.23 19.76
N LEU A 478 -12.34 -8.95 18.70
CA LEU A 478 -13.46 -8.01 18.73
C LEU A 478 -14.53 -8.41 19.74
N LEU A 479 -14.85 -9.71 19.83
CA LEU A 479 -15.87 -10.23 20.73
C LEU A 479 -15.40 -10.22 22.19
N VAL A 480 -14.14 -10.59 22.45
CA VAL A 480 -13.60 -10.75 23.80
C VAL A 480 -13.10 -9.42 24.40
N ARG A 481 -12.32 -8.65 23.65
CA ARG A 481 -11.66 -7.42 24.15
C ARG A 481 -12.41 -6.14 23.81
N ARG A 482 -13.38 -6.22 22.92
CA ARG A 482 -14.28 -5.13 22.51
C ARG A 482 -13.59 -3.78 22.25
N PRO A 483 -12.50 -3.73 21.45
CA PRO A 483 -11.83 -2.47 21.12
C PRO A 483 -12.77 -1.44 20.48
N GLN A 484 -13.83 -1.89 19.79
CA GLN A 484 -14.87 -1.04 19.21
C GLN A 484 -15.58 -0.14 20.24
N GLU A 485 -15.72 -0.57 21.50
CA GLU A 485 -16.34 0.24 22.55
C GLU A 485 -15.44 1.41 22.94
N ARG A 486 -14.12 1.19 22.98
CA ARG A 486 -13.13 2.25 23.23
C ARG A 486 -13.10 3.26 22.11
N MET A 487 -13.17 2.80 20.86
CA MET A 487 -13.25 3.67 19.69
C MET A 487 -14.52 4.53 19.73
N ALA A 488 -15.67 3.90 19.95
CA ALA A 488 -16.95 4.61 20.03
C ALA A 488 -16.98 5.61 21.20
N ALA A 489 -16.36 5.29 22.34
CA ALA A 489 -16.24 6.21 23.46
C ALA A 489 -15.34 7.41 23.12
N ALA A 490 -14.22 7.19 22.43
CA ALA A 490 -13.34 8.25 21.97
C ALA A 490 -14.02 9.16 20.93
N ASP A 491 -14.77 8.59 19.99
CA ASP A 491 -15.56 9.35 19.00
C ASP A 491 -16.59 10.26 19.69
N ARG A 492 -17.37 9.72 20.63
CA ARG A 492 -18.33 10.51 21.41
C ARG A 492 -17.67 11.62 22.23
N ALA A 493 -16.51 11.35 22.84
CA ALA A 493 -15.78 12.35 23.61
C ALA A 493 -15.28 13.50 22.72
N ALA A 494 -14.82 13.19 21.51
CA ALA A 494 -14.41 14.19 20.53
C ALA A 494 -15.60 15.05 20.05
N GLU A 495 -16.75 14.43 19.78
CA GLU A 495 -17.98 15.16 19.41
C GLU A 495 -18.44 16.12 20.50
N VAL A 496 -18.45 15.68 21.77
CA VAL A 496 -18.80 16.54 22.92
C VAL A 496 -17.83 17.70 23.08
N THR A 497 -16.53 17.45 22.89
CA THR A 497 -15.50 18.50 22.95
C THR A 497 -15.70 19.53 21.83
N MET A 498 -15.94 19.08 20.60
CA MET A 498 -16.19 19.96 19.46
C MET A 498 -17.48 20.77 19.62
N ALA A 499 -18.55 20.15 20.11
CA ALA A 499 -19.80 20.84 20.42
C ALA A 499 -19.63 21.86 21.56
N GLY A 500 -18.85 21.54 22.60
CA GLY A 500 -18.50 22.45 23.68
C GLY A 500 -17.68 23.65 23.19
N THR A 501 -16.68 23.41 22.35
CA THR A 501 -15.86 24.48 21.76
C THR A 501 -16.70 25.40 20.85
N ALA A 502 -17.56 24.82 20.01
CA ALA A 502 -18.49 25.59 19.17
C ALA A 502 -19.50 26.39 20.00
N GLY A 503 -20.03 25.82 21.08
CA GLY A 503 -20.90 26.52 22.03
C GLY A 503 -20.20 27.66 22.76
N THR A 504 -18.91 27.50 23.10
CA THR A 504 -18.10 28.52 23.76
C THR A 504 -17.73 29.66 22.80
N VAL A 505 -17.41 29.32 21.54
CA VAL A 505 -17.17 30.31 20.48
C VAL A 505 -18.46 31.08 20.16
N ALA A 506 -19.61 30.40 20.05
CA ALA A 506 -20.90 31.05 19.86
C ALA A 506 -21.29 31.97 21.03
N ALA A 507 -21.08 31.53 22.28
CA ALA A 507 -21.32 32.32 23.49
C ALA A 507 -20.38 33.54 23.60
N SER A 508 -19.10 33.39 23.25
CA SER A 508 -18.15 34.51 23.21
C SER A 508 -18.45 35.52 22.10
N GLY A 509 -18.96 35.06 20.95
CA GLY A 509 -19.43 35.91 19.87
C GLY A 509 -20.71 36.66 20.22
N THR A 510 -21.65 36.03 20.94
CA THR A 510 -22.86 36.71 21.44
C THR A 510 -22.54 37.72 22.54
N ALA A 511 -21.61 37.40 23.45
CA ALA A 511 -21.14 38.32 24.48
C ALA A 511 -20.43 39.57 23.90
N ALA A 512 -19.68 39.42 22.80
CA ALA A 512 -19.06 40.53 22.10
C ALA A 512 -20.10 41.44 21.41
N THR A 513 -21.16 40.87 20.83
CA THR A 513 -22.27 41.66 20.26
C THR A 513 -23.15 42.34 21.30
N SER A 514 -23.36 41.73 22.48
CA SER A 514 -24.12 42.36 23.57
C SER A 514 -23.32 43.43 24.32
N GLY A 515 -21.99 43.29 24.42
CA GLY A 515 -21.11 44.30 25.01
C GLY A 515 -21.00 45.58 24.16
N THR A 516 -21.11 45.46 22.83
CA THR A 516 -21.02 46.62 21.92
C THR A 516 -22.35 47.41 21.85
N ALA A 517 -23.48 46.77 22.16
CA ALA A 517 -24.79 47.43 22.23
C ALA A 517 -25.02 48.19 23.55
N ALA A 518 -24.38 47.77 24.66
CA ALA A 518 -24.50 48.47 25.94
C ALA A 518 -23.68 49.78 25.99
N THR A 519 -22.51 49.83 25.34
CA THR A 519 -21.64 51.02 25.33
C THR A 519 -22.13 52.12 24.38
N SER A 520 -23.01 51.82 23.42
CA SER A 520 -23.59 52.81 22.50
C SER A 520 -24.87 53.45 23.00
N GLN A 521 -25.53 52.89 24.02
CA GLN A 521 -26.68 53.52 24.68
C GLN A 521 -26.30 54.48 25.81
N GLN A 522 -25.13 54.32 26.44
CA GLN A 522 -24.68 55.24 27.50
C GLN A 522 -24.03 56.53 26.96
N SER A 523 -23.44 56.54 25.76
CA SER A 523 -22.84 57.75 25.16
C SER A 523 -23.84 58.67 24.44
N GLY A 524 -25.09 58.22 24.25
CA GLY A 524 -26.15 58.99 23.59
C GLY A 524 -26.98 59.89 24.52
N GLN A 525 -26.95 59.67 25.84
CA GLN A 525 -27.75 60.43 26.80
C GLN A 525 -27.03 61.62 27.46
N GLU A 526 -25.69 61.70 27.41
CA GLU A 526 -24.95 62.83 28.01
C GLU A 526 -24.73 64.03 27.06
N VAL A 527 -25.04 63.92 25.77
CA VAL A 527 -24.78 64.99 24.78
C VAL A 527 -26.00 65.89 24.51
N GLN A 528 -27.19 65.56 25.02
CA GLN A 528 -28.42 66.33 24.75
C GLN A 528 -28.84 67.33 25.84
N SER A 529 -28.09 67.46 26.94
CA SER A 529 -28.45 68.34 28.08
C SER A 529 -27.65 69.64 28.20
N ALA A 530 -26.75 69.97 27.26
CA ALA A 530 -25.79 71.08 27.45
C ALA A 530 -25.71 72.10 26.28
N ARG A 531 -26.85 72.45 25.65
CA ARG A 531 -26.94 73.58 24.70
C ARG A 531 -28.28 74.31 24.75
N HIS A 532 -28.60 74.92 25.88
CA HIS A 532 -29.42 76.13 25.91
C HIS A 532 -29.11 76.88 27.21
N ASP A 533 -28.52 78.07 27.06
CA ASP A 533 -28.62 79.24 27.94
C ASP A 533 -27.28 79.99 28.00
N GLY A 534 -27.28 81.26 27.57
CA GLY A 534 -26.16 82.17 27.82
C GLY A 534 -25.91 83.27 26.78
N HIS A 535 -26.90 84.12 26.50
CA HIS A 535 -26.66 85.50 26.03
C HIS A 535 -27.42 86.43 26.98
N THR A 536 -26.71 87.15 27.86
CA THR A 536 -26.88 88.59 28.18
C THR A 536 -25.94 89.01 29.31
N ALA A 537 -25.24 90.13 29.03
CA ALA A 537 -24.48 91.05 29.90
C ALA A 537 -23.15 90.55 30.47
#